data_AF-A0A2H9LBK4-F1
#
_entry.id   AF-A0A2H9LBK4-F1
#
_cell.length_a   1.000
_cell.length_b   1.000
_cell.length_c   1.000
_cell.angle_alpha   90.00
_cell.angle_beta   90.00
_cell.angle_gamma   90.00
#
_symmetry.space_group_name_H-M   'P 1'
#
loop_
_entity.id
_entity.type
_entity.pdbx_description
1 polymer ?
#
loop_
_entity_poly.entity_id
_entity_poly.type
_entity_poly.pdbx_seq_one_letter_code
_entity_poly.pdbx_strand_id
1 'polypeptide(L)'
;MICVIAFFVFLILGIFSVKYRKLAKESFGCVTKRLTFKPCDSALDKKIRANIVAHIFKRHKGLAGFVNKRFEILSWILLVLMIVSSIYLALGAYNLVLYGTCDPQHPENCPITVIQGGKEVCDINAAFVEFYGAECPHCKKMIPIVEQVEKETGYVFDKKEIWHDEKNQQIMSLHAEDITRDCGLLGVPAFYSMNTKKAKCGEMSAEALKQFVLENK
;
A
#
# COMPACT_ATOMS: atom_id res chain seq x y z
N MET A 1 -8.56 3.27 -32.89
CA MET A 1 -8.58 3.11 -31.42
C MET A 1 -8.27 4.37 -30.65
N ILE A 2 -7.63 5.37 -31.27
CA ILE A 2 -7.29 6.63 -30.59
C ILE A 2 -8.51 7.35 -29.99
N CYS A 3 -9.73 7.13 -30.51
CA CYS A 3 -10.95 7.69 -29.94
C CYS A 3 -11.20 7.27 -28.49
N VAL A 4 -10.80 6.06 -28.09
CA VAL A 4 -10.91 5.60 -26.69
C VAL A 4 -9.95 6.38 -25.81
N ILE A 5 -8.69 6.51 -26.22
CA ILE A 5 -7.69 7.30 -25.49
C ILE A 5 -8.11 8.77 -25.43
N ALA A 6 -8.55 9.35 -26.56
CA ALA A 6 -9.01 10.72 -26.65
C ALA A 6 -10.24 10.97 -25.77
N PHE A 7 -11.12 9.97 -25.61
CA PHE A 7 -12.25 10.07 -24.68
C PHE A 7 -11.76 10.24 -23.25
N PHE A 8 -10.87 9.37 -22.75
CA PHE A 8 -10.34 9.49 -21.39
C PHE A 8 -9.56 10.79 -21.16
N VAL A 9 -8.73 11.21 -22.11
CA VAL A 9 -8.01 12.48 -22.03
C VAL A 9 -8.96 13.68 -22.00
N PHE A 10 -9.96 13.73 -22.90
CA PHE A 10 -10.93 14.83 -22.91
C PHE A 10 -11.93 14.76 -21.76
N LEU A 11 -12.14 13.59 -21.15
CA LEU A 11 -12.93 13.46 -19.93
C LEU A 11 -12.23 14.20 -18.79
N ILE A 12 -10.93 13.96 -18.60
CA ILE A 12 -10.13 14.65 -17.56
C ILE A 12 -10.07 16.15 -17.86
N LEU A 13 -9.71 16.55 -19.09
CA LEU A 13 -9.64 17.97 -19.47
C LEU A 13 -11.03 18.67 -19.48
N GLY A 14 -12.10 17.90 -19.64
CA GLY A 14 -13.49 18.36 -19.66
C GLY A 14 -14.08 18.67 -18.28
N ILE A 15 -13.40 18.26 -17.21
CA ILE A 15 -13.71 18.68 -15.83
C ILE A 15 -13.52 20.20 -15.73
N PHE A 16 -12.42 20.72 -16.29
CA PHE A 16 -12.02 22.12 -16.17
C PHE A 16 -12.38 23.00 -17.37
N SER A 17 -12.91 22.44 -18.46
CA SER A 17 -13.14 23.19 -19.70
C SER A 17 -14.38 22.75 -20.48
N VAL A 18 -15.23 23.72 -20.80
CA VAL A 18 -16.42 23.53 -21.64
C VAL A 18 -16.05 23.10 -23.07
N LYS A 19 -14.92 23.60 -23.60
CA LYS A 19 -14.42 23.23 -24.92
C LYS A 19 -14.09 21.75 -25.01
N TYR A 20 -13.34 21.23 -24.04
CA TYR A 20 -12.97 19.81 -24.00
C TYR A 20 -14.16 18.91 -23.67
N ARG A 21 -15.16 19.39 -22.92
CA ARG A 21 -16.42 18.66 -22.70
C ARG A 21 -17.19 18.37 -23.99
N LYS A 22 -17.22 19.31 -24.95
CA LYS A 22 -17.84 19.09 -26.26
C LYS A 22 -17.11 18.02 -27.07
N LEU A 23 -15.77 18.06 -27.07
CA LEU A 23 -14.93 17.05 -27.71
C LEU A 23 -15.04 15.67 -27.04
N ALA A 24 -15.18 15.61 -25.72
CA ALA A 24 -15.42 14.36 -24.99
C ALA A 24 -16.72 13.67 -25.41
N LYS A 25 -17.81 14.44 -25.61
CA LYS A 25 -19.09 13.91 -26.12
C LYS A 25 -18.96 13.35 -27.55
N GLU A 26 -18.20 14.02 -28.42
CA GLU A 26 -17.93 13.55 -29.78
C GLU A 26 -17.11 12.25 -29.77
N SER A 27 -16.05 12.17 -28.95
CA SER A 27 -15.28 10.94 -28.75
C SER A 27 -16.12 9.81 -28.17
N PHE A 28 -16.99 10.09 -27.19
CA PHE A 28 -17.86 9.10 -26.57
C PHE A 28 -18.77 8.41 -27.59
N GLY A 29 -19.38 9.17 -28.51
CA GLY A 29 -20.20 8.61 -29.58
C GLY A 29 -19.44 7.65 -30.50
N CYS A 30 -18.14 7.86 -30.71
CA CYS A 30 -17.31 6.93 -31.46
C CYS A 30 -16.95 5.67 -30.65
N VAL A 31 -16.67 5.83 -29.35
CA VAL A 31 -16.37 4.71 -28.43
C VAL A 31 -17.56 3.77 -28.30
N THR A 32 -18.78 4.32 -28.12
CA THR A 32 -20.00 3.51 -28.02
C THR A 32 -20.29 2.76 -29.31
N LYS A 33 -20.17 3.41 -30.48
CA LYS A 33 -20.30 2.74 -31.79
C LYS A 33 -19.31 1.58 -31.93
N ARG A 34 -18.03 1.80 -31.58
CA ARG A 34 -16.98 0.77 -31.59
C ARG A 34 -17.26 -0.39 -30.64
N LEU A 35 -17.78 -0.12 -29.44
CA LEU A 35 -18.19 -1.16 -28.49
C LEU A 35 -19.36 -1.99 -29.03
N THR A 36 -20.25 -1.37 -29.80
CA THR A 36 -21.33 -2.05 -30.54
C THR A 36 -20.91 -2.61 -31.90
N PHE A 37 -19.60 -2.76 -32.15
CA PHE A 37 -19.02 -3.24 -33.42
C PHE A 37 -19.44 -2.48 -34.69
N LYS A 38 -19.94 -1.24 -34.56
CA LYS A 38 -20.28 -0.36 -35.70
C LYS A 38 -19.04 0.44 -36.14
N PRO A 39 -18.86 0.68 -37.45
CA PRO A 39 -17.80 1.56 -37.94
C PRO A 39 -18.02 2.98 -37.39
N CYS A 40 -16.92 3.67 -37.09
CA CYS A 40 -16.98 5.02 -36.58
C CYS A 40 -16.85 6.03 -37.73
N ASP A 41 -17.87 6.88 -37.89
CA ASP A 41 -17.94 7.90 -38.94
C ASP A 41 -17.23 9.22 -38.54
N SER A 42 -16.54 9.26 -37.40
CA SER A 42 -16.09 10.53 -36.82
C SER A 42 -14.89 11.14 -37.57
N ALA A 43 -15.02 12.41 -37.96
CA ALA A 43 -13.91 13.21 -38.48
C ALA A 43 -12.81 13.47 -37.43
N LEU A 44 -13.12 13.27 -36.14
CA LEU A 44 -12.22 13.53 -35.01
C LEU A 44 -10.95 12.65 -35.04
N ASP A 45 -11.07 11.36 -35.34
CA ASP A 45 -9.93 10.44 -35.47
C ASP A 45 -8.91 10.96 -36.50
N LYS A 46 -9.41 11.35 -37.68
CA LYS A 46 -8.59 11.92 -38.77
C LYS A 46 -7.94 13.24 -38.35
N LYS A 47 -8.67 14.12 -37.66
CA LYS A 47 -8.15 15.40 -37.16
C LYS A 47 -7.04 15.21 -36.12
N ILE A 48 -7.22 14.29 -35.17
CA ILE A 48 -6.21 14.00 -34.14
C ILE A 48 -4.95 13.44 -34.79
N ARG A 49 -5.09 12.44 -35.67
CA ARG A 49 -3.97 11.87 -36.42
C ARG A 49 -3.22 12.92 -37.23
N ALA A 50 -3.95 13.74 -37.99
CA ALA A 50 -3.36 14.78 -38.83
C ALA A 50 -2.62 15.84 -38.01
N ASN A 51 -3.20 16.32 -36.90
CA ASN A 51 -2.55 17.31 -36.04
C ASN A 51 -1.28 16.77 -35.38
N ILE A 52 -1.31 15.54 -34.86
CA ILE A 52 -0.13 14.91 -34.23
C ILE A 52 0.97 14.72 -35.27
N VAL A 53 0.65 14.14 -36.43
CA VAL A 53 1.63 13.91 -37.50
C VAL A 53 2.18 15.24 -38.03
N ALA A 54 1.34 16.26 -38.21
CA ALA A 54 1.79 17.59 -38.67
C ALA A 54 2.76 18.24 -37.67
N HIS A 55 2.50 18.11 -36.36
CA HIS A 55 3.38 18.67 -35.34
C HIS A 55 4.74 17.93 -35.29
N ILE A 56 4.72 16.60 -35.44
CA ILE A 56 5.95 15.79 -35.48
C ILE A 56 6.74 16.05 -36.76
N PHE A 57 6.06 16.24 -37.90
CA PHE A 57 6.68 16.49 -39.20
C PHE A 57 7.50 17.79 -39.21
N LYS A 58 7.06 18.82 -38.47
CA LYS A 58 7.81 20.07 -38.29
C LYS A 58 9.17 19.87 -37.61
N ARG A 59 9.34 18.81 -36.80
CA ARG A 59 10.56 18.57 -36.02
C ARG A 59 11.43 17.46 -36.61
N HIS A 60 10.83 16.36 -37.06
CA HIS A 60 11.56 15.22 -37.64
C HIS A 60 10.74 14.54 -38.75
N LYS A 61 11.23 14.62 -39.99
CA LYS A 61 10.57 14.03 -41.17
C LYS A 61 10.48 12.49 -41.09
N GLY A 62 11.53 11.82 -40.63
CA GLY A 62 11.57 10.36 -40.49
C GLY A 62 10.60 9.81 -39.45
N LEU A 63 10.50 10.48 -38.29
CA LEU A 63 9.61 10.07 -37.21
C LEU A 63 8.13 10.24 -37.60
N ALA A 64 7.79 11.32 -38.31
CA ALA A 64 6.43 11.54 -38.81
C ALA A 64 5.98 10.43 -39.78
N GLY A 65 6.88 9.97 -40.66
CA GLY A 65 6.62 8.84 -41.55
C GLY A 65 6.36 7.55 -40.77
N PHE A 66 7.18 7.25 -39.76
CA PHE A 66 7.00 6.08 -38.89
C PHE A 66 5.68 6.12 -38.12
N VAL A 67 5.40 7.23 -37.43
CA VAL A 67 4.17 7.41 -36.64
C VAL A 67 2.94 7.33 -37.53
N ASN A 68 2.96 7.90 -38.74
CA ASN A 68 1.84 7.78 -39.65
C ASN A 68 1.63 6.33 -40.12
N LYS A 69 2.69 5.59 -40.45
CA LYS A 69 2.62 4.20 -40.92
C LYS A 69 2.19 3.22 -39.82
N ARG A 70 2.57 3.48 -38.57
CA ARG A 70 2.32 2.60 -37.41
C ARG A 70 1.28 3.15 -36.43
N PHE A 71 0.53 4.18 -36.82
CA PHE A 71 -0.37 4.93 -35.93
C PHE A 71 -1.38 4.05 -35.18
N GLU A 72 -1.95 3.06 -35.87
CA GLU A 72 -2.94 2.17 -35.29
C GLU A 72 -2.34 1.24 -34.24
N ILE A 73 -1.18 0.66 -34.51
CA ILE A 73 -0.44 -0.21 -33.57
C ILE A 73 0.00 0.59 -32.35
N LEU A 74 0.56 1.80 -32.56
CA LEU A 74 0.95 2.70 -31.49
C LEU A 74 -0.25 3.09 -30.61
N SER A 75 -1.41 3.33 -31.22
CA SER A 75 -2.64 3.63 -30.47
C SER A 75 -3.12 2.44 -29.64
N TRP A 76 -2.96 1.22 -30.13
CA TRP A 76 -3.29 0.00 -29.36
C TRP A 76 -2.33 -0.22 -28.20
N ILE A 77 -1.03 -0.07 -28.41
CA ILE A 77 -0.01 -0.19 -27.35
C ILE A 77 -0.31 0.82 -26.23
N LEU A 78 -0.56 2.09 -26.59
CA LEU A 78 -0.88 3.12 -25.61
C LEU A 78 -2.18 2.82 -24.85
N LEU A 79 -3.19 2.27 -25.53
CA LEU A 79 -4.44 1.88 -24.90
C LEU A 79 -4.25 0.74 -23.89
N VAL A 80 -3.51 -0.32 -24.27
CA VAL A 80 -3.21 -1.44 -23.36
C VAL A 80 -2.42 -0.96 -22.15
N LEU A 81 -1.40 -0.13 -22.37
CA LEU A 81 -0.60 0.44 -21.28
C LEU A 81 -1.48 1.26 -20.32
N MET A 82 -2.37 2.12 -20.86
CA MET A 82 -3.32 2.90 -20.05
C MET A 82 -4.26 2.00 -19.23
N ILE A 83 -4.76 0.90 -19.80
CA ILE A 83 -5.64 -0.05 -19.10
C ILE A 83 -4.88 -0.76 -17.99
N VAL A 84 -3.67 -1.28 -18.28
CA VAL A 84 -2.82 -1.96 -17.30
C VAL A 84 -2.47 -1.03 -16.14
N SER A 85 -2.04 0.20 -16.42
CA SER A 85 -1.78 1.21 -15.39
C SER A 85 -3.02 1.52 -14.54
N SER A 86 -4.20 1.60 -15.17
CA SER A 86 -5.46 1.84 -14.44
C SER A 86 -5.83 0.65 -13.54
N ILE A 87 -5.58 -0.58 -13.97
CA ILE A 87 -5.78 -1.79 -13.15
C ILE A 87 -4.84 -1.77 -11.95
N TYR A 88 -3.56 -1.47 -12.14
CA TYR A 88 -2.60 -1.37 -11.02
C TYR A 88 -3.02 -0.28 -10.04
N LEU A 89 -3.49 0.87 -10.51
CA LEU A 89 -4.00 1.93 -9.65
C LEU A 89 -5.24 1.47 -8.87
N ALA A 90 -6.18 0.77 -9.52
CA ALA A 90 -7.38 0.25 -8.87
C ALA A 90 -7.05 -0.82 -7.83
N LEU A 91 -6.13 -1.74 -8.13
CA LEU A 91 -5.64 -2.74 -7.18
C LEU A 91 -4.90 -2.09 -6.01
N GLY A 92 -4.06 -1.09 -6.29
CA GLY A 92 -3.36 -0.32 -5.27
C GLY A 92 -4.34 0.42 -4.35
N ALA A 93 -5.35 1.08 -4.92
CA ALA A 93 -6.40 1.74 -4.15
C ALA A 93 -7.26 0.74 -3.36
N TYR A 94 -7.61 -0.40 -3.95
CA TYR A 94 -8.34 -1.47 -3.27
C TYR A 94 -7.54 -2.00 -2.07
N ASN A 95 -6.26 -2.31 -2.27
CA ASN A 95 -5.38 -2.77 -1.20
C ASN A 95 -5.18 -1.68 -0.15
N LEU A 96 -5.06 -0.41 -0.54
CA LEU A 96 -4.95 0.71 0.38
C LEU A 96 -6.21 0.89 1.23
N VAL A 97 -7.39 0.69 0.64
CA VAL A 97 -8.67 0.75 1.37
C VAL A 97 -8.85 -0.45 2.31
N LEU A 98 -8.41 -1.64 1.90
CA LEU A 98 -8.59 -2.87 2.67
C LEU A 98 -7.52 -3.06 3.76
N TYR A 99 -6.26 -2.81 3.44
CA TYR A 99 -5.08 -3.08 4.26
C TYR A 99 -4.41 -1.81 4.81
N GLY A 100 -4.87 -0.61 4.41
CA GLY A 100 -4.21 0.64 4.78
C GLY A 100 -2.84 0.81 4.10
N THR A 101 -2.01 1.70 4.65
CA THR A 101 -0.59 1.84 4.23
C THR A 101 0.30 0.78 4.86
N CYS A 102 -0.26 -0.19 5.60
CA CYS A 102 0.48 -1.12 6.43
C CYS A 102 1.22 -2.15 5.57
N ASP A 103 2.55 -2.08 5.59
CA ASP A 103 3.41 -3.23 5.32
C ASP A 103 3.57 -4.01 6.64
N PRO A 104 3.02 -5.24 6.76
CA PRO A 104 3.17 -6.04 7.97
C PRO A 104 4.63 -6.46 8.25
N GLN A 105 5.56 -6.24 7.30
CA GLN A 105 6.98 -6.50 7.48
C GLN A 105 7.78 -5.24 7.85
N HIS A 106 7.27 -4.03 7.61
CA HIS A 106 7.95 -2.76 7.90
C HIS A 106 6.96 -1.64 8.27
N PRO A 107 6.32 -1.70 9.45
CA PRO A 107 5.33 -0.71 9.89
C PRO A 107 5.89 0.72 10.00
N GLU A 108 7.20 0.89 10.19
CA GLU A 108 7.92 2.16 10.21
C GLU A 108 7.95 2.89 8.86
N ASN A 109 7.67 2.20 7.76
CA ASN A 109 7.65 2.76 6.41
C ASN A 109 6.27 3.33 6.01
N CYS A 110 5.37 3.61 6.96
CA CYS A 110 4.09 4.27 6.70
C CYS A 110 4.23 5.81 6.70
N PRO A 111 4.32 6.48 5.53
CA PRO A 111 4.48 7.94 5.45
C PRO A 111 3.22 8.72 5.80
N ILE A 112 2.07 8.05 5.96
CA ILE A 112 0.77 8.67 6.20
C ILE A 112 0.28 8.24 7.59
N THR A 113 0.81 8.86 8.65
CA THR A 113 0.12 8.90 9.94
C THR A 113 -0.98 9.96 9.87
N VAL A 114 -2.03 9.69 9.10
CA VAL A 114 -3.20 10.58 9.06
C VAL A 114 -4.29 9.96 9.92
N ILE A 115 -4.57 10.67 11.00
CA ILE A 115 -5.88 10.74 11.64
C ILE A 115 -6.93 10.96 10.53
N GLN A 116 -7.44 9.90 9.93
CA GLN A 116 -8.69 9.93 9.17
C GLN A 116 -9.69 9.02 9.88
N GLY A 117 -10.58 9.64 10.64
CA GLY A 117 -11.86 9.02 11.00
C GLY A 117 -11.85 8.06 12.18
N GLY A 118 -11.08 8.33 13.24
CA GLY A 118 -11.40 7.82 14.59
C GLY A 118 -11.57 6.31 14.70
N LYS A 119 -10.82 5.54 13.91
CA LYS A 119 -10.66 4.11 14.08
C LYS A 119 -9.19 3.76 13.90
N GLU A 120 -8.61 3.15 14.92
CA GLU A 120 -7.32 2.48 14.83
C GLU A 120 -7.45 1.39 13.76
N VAL A 121 -6.89 1.65 12.57
CA VAL A 121 -6.79 0.66 11.48
C VAL A 121 -5.35 0.15 11.40
N CYS A 122 -4.78 -0.12 12.56
CA CYS A 122 -4.00 -1.31 12.79
C CYS A 122 -4.76 -2.01 13.91
N ASP A 123 -5.36 -3.15 13.64
CA ASP A 123 -5.79 -4.04 14.73
C ASP A 123 -4.53 -4.64 15.37
N ILE A 124 -3.76 -3.78 16.06
CA ILE A 124 -2.82 -4.19 17.08
C ILE A 124 -3.62 -4.42 18.35
N ASN A 125 -4.39 -5.50 18.38
CA ASN A 125 -4.66 -6.16 19.65
C ASN A 125 -3.36 -6.64 20.34
N ALA A 126 -2.21 -6.53 19.66
CA ALA A 126 -0.89 -6.54 20.26
C ALA A 126 -0.31 -5.13 20.44
N ALA A 127 -0.88 -4.36 21.36
CA ALA A 127 -0.18 -3.23 21.98
C ALA A 127 1.14 -3.67 22.64
N PHE A 128 1.26 -4.98 22.91
CA PHE A 128 2.39 -5.61 23.54
C PHE A 128 2.97 -6.72 22.67
N VAL A 129 4.30 -6.78 22.60
CA VAL A 129 5.07 -7.81 21.89
C VAL A 129 5.85 -8.61 22.91
N GLU A 130 5.84 -9.94 22.78
CA GLU A 130 6.69 -10.85 23.53
C GLU A 130 7.77 -11.41 22.60
N PHE A 131 9.02 -11.05 22.82
CA PHE A 131 10.15 -11.70 22.18
C PHE A 131 10.58 -12.91 23.00
N TYR A 132 10.60 -14.08 22.38
CA TYR A 132 10.96 -15.34 23.02
C TYR A 132 11.88 -16.20 22.15
N GLY A 133 12.56 -17.16 22.78
CA GLY A 133 13.34 -18.20 22.09
C GLY A 133 12.69 -19.56 22.31
N ALA A 134 12.51 -20.35 21.25
CA ALA A 134 11.85 -21.67 21.35
C ALA A 134 12.54 -22.63 22.33
N GLU A 135 13.87 -22.53 22.43
CA GLU A 135 14.70 -23.37 23.29
C GLU A 135 15.03 -22.70 24.64
N CYS A 136 14.54 -21.48 24.89
CA CYS A 136 14.86 -20.75 26.11
C CYS A 136 14.09 -21.30 27.34
N PRO A 137 14.77 -21.76 28.39
CA PRO A 137 14.12 -22.27 29.60
C PRO A 137 13.26 -21.22 30.33
N HIS A 138 13.70 -19.95 30.33
CA HIS A 138 12.97 -18.86 30.98
C HIS A 138 11.72 -18.47 30.21
N CYS A 139 11.75 -18.52 28.88
CA CYS A 139 10.56 -18.28 28.06
C CYS A 139 9.48 -19.34 28.33
N LYS A 140 9.88 -20.62 28.43
CA LYS A 140 8.94 -21.72 28.73
C LYS A 140 8.21 -21.55 30.06
N LYS A 141 8.87 -21.00 31.07
CA LYS A 141 8.22 -20.70 32.36
C LYS A 141 7.26 -19.51 32.30
N MET A 142 7.50 -18.56 31.40
CA MET A 142 6.62 -17.41 31.21
C MET A 142 5.32 -17.77 30.48
N ILE A 143 5.28 -18.83 29.66
CA ILE A 143 4.07 -19.24 28.91
C ILE A 143 2.78 -19.25 29.77
N PRO A 144 2.68 -20.00 30.89
CA PRO A 144 1.46 -20.02 31.70
C PRO A 144 1.14 -18.66 32.33
N ILE A 145 2.16 -17.85 32.62
CA ILE A 145 2.01 -16.53 33.23
C ILE A 145 1.44 -15.53 32.21
N VAL A 146 1.97 -15.56 30.99
CA VAL A 146 1.49 -14.73 29.88
C VAL A 146 0.03 -15.08 29.59
N GLU A 147 -0.30 -16.37 29.44
CA GLU A 147 -1.69 -16.79 29.19
C GLU A 147 -2.66 -16.37 30.31
N GLN A 148 -2.20 -16.37 31.57
CA GLN A 148 -3.00 -15.87 32.68
C GLN A 148 -3.24 -14.36 32.56
N VAL A 149 -2.20 -13.58 32.29
CA VAL A 149 -2.30 -12.12 32.15
C VAL A 149 -3.16 -11.74 30.94
N GLU A 150 -3.04 -12.47 29.83
CA GLU A 150 -3.88 -12.27 28.63
C GLU A 150 -5.37 -12.47 28.96
N LYS A 151 -5.71 -13.52 29.73
CA LYS A 151 -7.08 -13.77 30.18
C LYS A 151 -7.60 -12.74 31.17
N GLU A 152 -6.76 -12.28 32.09
CA GLU A 152 -7.17 -11.34 33.14
C GLU A 152 -7.29 -9.89 32.66
N THR A 153 -6.44 -9.48 31.72
CA THR A 153 -6.37 -8.09 31.25
C THR A 153 -7.14 -7.88 29.95
N GLY A 154 -7.37 -8.94 29.18
CA GLY A 154 -7.99 -8.89 27.86
C GLY A 154 -7.05 -8.42 26.75
N TYR A 155 -5.79 -8.08 27.05
CA TYR A 155 -4.76 -7.76 26.07
C TYR A 155 -4.03 -9.02 25.61
N VAL A 156 -3.63 -9.07 24.35
CA VAL A 156 -2.91 -10.22 23.78
C VAL A 156 -1.48 -9.77 23.45
N PHE A 157 -0.50 -10.62 23.73
CA PHE A 157 0.87 -10.40 23.30
C PHE A 157 1.08 -10.97 21.90
N ASP A 158 1.69 -10.20 21.00
CA ASP A 158 2.22 -10.74 19.74
C ASP A 158 3.54 -11.45 20.03
N LYS A 159 3.51 -12.77 19.97
CA LYS A 159 4.62 -13.65 20.33
C LYS A 159 5.55 -13.78 19.13
N LYS A 160 6.77 -13.28 19.25
CA LYS A 160 7.82 -13.30 18.23
C LYS A 160 8.98 -14.20 18.66
N GLU A 161 9.15 -15.32 17.96
CA GLU A 161 10.29 -16.21 18.14
C GLU A 161 11.50 -15.59 17.44
N ILE A 162 12.65 -15.44 18.11
CA ILE A 162 13.80 -14.71 17.56
C ILE A 162 15.06 -15.55 17.27
N TRP A 163 15.12 -16.83 17.69
CA TRP A 163 16.33 -17.65 17.51
C TRP A 163 16.34 -18.39 16.17
N HIS A 164 15.17 -18.66 15.59
CA HIS A 164 15.00 -19.37 14.33
C HIS A 164 14.23 -18.58 13.27
N ASP A 165 13.86 -17.33 13.56
CA ASP A 165 13.22 -16.42 12.61
C ASP A 165 14.01 -15.11 12.49
N GLU A 166 14.74 -14.97 11.39
CA GLU A 166 15.57 -13.80 11.07
C GLU A 166 14.74 -12.51 11.01
N LYS A 167 13.47 -12.58 10.58
CA LYS A 167 12.61 -11.39 10.49
C LYS A 167 12.25 -10.89 11.88
N ASN A 168 11.87 -11.79 12.76
CA ASN A 168 11.55 -11.43 14.15
C ASN A 168 12.79 -10.94 14.91
N GLN A 169 13.97 -11.49 14.60
CA GLN A 169 15.24 -11.00 15.14
C GLN A 169 15.51 -9.55 14.70
N GLN A 170 15.23 -9.21 13.45
CA GLN A 170 15.34 -7.84 12.94
C GLN A 170 14.35 -6.91 13.66
N ILE A 171 13.11 -7.36 13.89
CA ILE A 171 12.11 -6.59 14.67
C ILE A 171 12.63 -6.28 16.08
N MET A 172 13.19 -7.26 16.79
CA MET A 172 13.78 -7.01 18.11
C MET A 172 14.97 -6.03 18.03
N SER A 173 15.75 -6.11 16.95
CA SER A 173 16.90 -5.21 16.71
C SER A 173 16.46 -3.77 16.48
N LEU A 174 15.32 -3.53 15.83
CA LEU A 174 14.74 -2.19 15.66
C LEU A 174 14.37 -1.54 17.00
N HIS A 175 13.99 -2.36 17.99
CA HIS A 175 13.64 -1.90 19.34
C HIS A 175 14.78 -2.06 20.35
N ALA A 176 16.00 -2.42 19.90
CA ALA A 176 17.10 -2.77 20.78
C ALA A 176 17.52 -1.63 21.72
N GLU A 177 17.44 -0.38 21.27
CA GLU A 177 17.77 0.79 22.11
C GLU A 177 16.83 0.91 23.31
N ASP A 178 15.51 0.80 23.09
CA ASP A 178 14.52 0.87 24.16
C ASP A 178 14.64 -0.33 25.11
N ILE A 179 14.81 -1.54 24.57
CA ILE A 179 14.95 -2.77 25.36
C ILE A 179 16.22 -2.72 26.19
N THR A 180 17.35 -2.30 25.60
CA THR A 180 18.62 -2.19 26.33
C THR A 180 18.59 -1.08 27.37
N ARG A 181 17.88 0.02 27.13
CA ARG A 181 17.70 1.10 28.12
C ARG A 181 16.99 0.58 29.38
N ASP A 182 15.91 -0.17 29.21
CA ASP A 182 15.07 -0.58 30.34
C ASP A 182 15.55 -1.90 30.99
N CYS A 183 16.20 -2.79 30.21
CA CYS A 183 16.63 -4.11 30.66
C CYS A 183 18.15 -4.30 30.78
N GLY A 184 18.96 -3.36 30.30
CA GLY A 184 20.42 -3.40 30.33
C GLY A 184 21.06 -4.37 29.32
N LEU A 185 20.38 -5.46 28.98
CA LEU A 185 20.85 -6.45 28.01
C LEU A 185 19.74 -6.79 27.00
N LEU A 186 20.12 -6.98 25.74
CA LEU A 186 19.23 -7.48 24.71
C LEU A 186 19.11 -9.01 24.82
N GLY A 187 17.96 -9.50 25.27
CA GLY A 187 17.75 -10.93 25.48
C GLY A 187 16.29 -11.28 25.74
N VAL A 188 15.99 -12.57 25.83
CA VAL A 188 14.64 -13.12 25.99
C VAL A 188 14.48 -13.85 27.33
N PRO A 189 13.26 -13.91 27.91
CA PRO A 189 12.01 -13.28 27.43
C PRO A 189 12.04 -11.76 27.61
N ALA A 190 11.53 -11.03 26.60
CA ALA A 190 11.38 -9.58 26.64
C ALA A 190 9.97 -9.18 26.22
N PHE A 191 9.32 -8.37 27.05
CA PHE A 191 8.01 -7.81 26.81
C PHE A 191 8.14 -6.33 26.47
N TYR A 192 7.58 -5.90 25.35
CA TYR A 192 7.69 -4.53 24.84
C TYR A 192 6.32 -3.93 24.58
N SER A 193 6.10 -2.68 25.02
CA SER A 193 4.90 -1.90 24.67
C SER A 193 5.19 -1.01 23.47
N MET A 194 4.43 -1.19 22.40
CA MET A 194 4.50 -0.34 21.20
C MET A 194 4.00 1.09 21.49
N ASN A 195 3.16 1.25 22.52
CA ASN A 195 2.53 2.52 22.86
C ASN A 195 3.50 3.44 23.61
N THR A 196 4.15 2.91 24.66
CA THR A 196 5.02 3.71 25.55
C THR A 196 6.51 3.54 25.26
N LYS A 197 6.87 2.63 24.35
CA LYS A 197 8.27 2.24 24.07
C LYS A 197 9.01 1.75 25.31
N LYS A 198 8.28 1.13 26.24
CA LYS A 198 8.83 0.54 27.47
C LYS A 198 9.01 -0.95 27.33
N ALA A 199 10.10 -1.46 27.91
CA ALA A 199 10.38 -2.89 27.97
C ALA A 199 10.45 -3.41 29.40
N LYS A 200 10.05 -4.67 29.59
CA LYS A 200 10.23 -5.45 30.81
C LYS A 200 10.79 -6.82 30.42
N CYS A 201 11.90 -7.23 31.01
CA CYS A 201 12.60 -8.44 30.59
C CYS A 201 12.83 -9.43 31.74
N GLY A 202 13.04 -10.69 31.38
CA GLY A 202 13.33 -11.78 32.31
C GLY A 202 12.10 -12.51 32.84
N GLU A 203 12.36 -13.57 33.62
CA GLU A 203 11.34 -14.34 34.32
C GLU A 203 10.73 -13.50 35.45
N MET A 204 9.41 -13.33 35.48
CA MET A 204 8.70 -12.50 36.46
C MET A 204 7.34 -13.08 36.84
N SER A 205 6.73 -12.58 37.92
CA SER A 205 5.40 -13.03 38.35
C SER A 205 4.27 -12.45 37.49
N ALA A 206 3.09 -13.08 37.54
CA ALA A 206 1.90 -12.63 36.83
C ALA A 206 1.50 -11.19 37.23
N GLU A 207 1.66 -10.83 38.50
CA GLU A 207 1.35 -9.50 39.01
C GLU A 207 2.26 -8.44 38.40
N ALA A 208 3.56 -8.73 38.29
CA ALA A 208 4.54 -7.81 37.70
C ALA A 208 4.29 -7.60 36.21
N LEU A 209 3.99 -8.68 35.48
CA LEU A 209 3.67 -8.59 34.05
C LEU A 209 2.34 -7.88 33.81
N LYS A 210 1.33 -8.15 34.64
CA LYS A 210 0.04 -7.46 34.61
C LYS A 210 0.19 -5.97 34.90
N GLN A 211 0.99 -5.59 35.89
CA GLN A 211 1.25 -4.19 36.20
C GLN A 211 1.90 -3.48 35.01
N PHE A 212 2.86 -4.12 34.35
CA PHE A 212 3.46 -3.59 33.12
C PHE A 212 2.41 -3.32 32.03
N VAL A 213 1.50 -4.27 31.78
CA VAL A 213 0.40 -4.09 30.81
C VAL A 213 -0.51 -2.93 31.21
N LEU A 214 -0.89 -2.82 32.49
CA LEU A 214 -1.81 -1.78 32.96
C LEU A 214 -1.20 -0.37 32.96
N GLU A 215 0.11 -0.25 33.19
CA GLU A 215 0.84 1.02 33.18
C GLU A 215 1.18 1.49 31.76
N ASN A 216 1.23 0.57 30.79
CA ASN A 216 1.72 0.84 29.43
C ASN A 216 0.70 0.51 28.33
N LYS A 217 -0.59 0.45 28.70
CA LYS A 217 -1.72 0.36 27.76
C LYS A 217 -1.97 1.69 27.07
#